data_AF-A0A6L9SWF6-F1
#
_entry.id   AF-A0A6L9SWF6-F1
#
_cell.length_a   1.000
_cell.length_b   1.000
_cell.length_c   1.000
_cell.angle_alpha   90.00
_cell.angle_beta   90.00
_cell.angle_gamma   90.00
#
_symmetry.space_group_name_H-M   'P 1'
#
loop_
_entity.id
_entity.type
_entity.pdbx_description
1 polymer ?
#
loop_
_entity_poly.entity_id
_entity_poly.type
_entity_poly.pdbx_seq_one_letter_code
_entity_poly.pdbx_strand_id
1 'polypeptide(L)'
;MADKEKDAKALRLFIGSMPLTEVRDICGFRDTTSTEAAIRRALAVNRRGKDQETERSLELERIDALYRAAYPLALKGDLKAIDTCNALSERRLRILDKPDDGAAITSSYEDTVAALDTTDADAAVIASGRAIARQIDYALRHGTGQEVTKALYLVPHLMNVLRELGATPAARVGVKAAVKEQKPVTDEFEEYLASIG
;
A
#
# COMPACT_ATOMS: atom_id res chain seq x y z
N MET A 1 -21.88 28.37 16.89
CA MET A 1 -20.62 27.59 16.99
C MET A 1 -19.83 27.84 15.74
N ALA A 2 -18.53 28.07 15.85
CA ALA A 2 -17.68 28.07 14.66
C ALA A 2 -17.73 26.68 14.01
N ASP A 3 -17.68 26.59 12.69
CA ASP A 3 -17.84 25.32 11.96
C ASP A 3 -16.87 24.23 12.43
N LYS A 4 -15.65 24.62 12.83
CA LYS A 4 -14.64 23.71 13.39
C LYS A 4 -15.02 23.12 14.76
N GLU A 5 -15.64 23.92 15.63
CA GLU A 5 -16.12 23.43 16.93
C GLU A 5 -17.29 22.48 16.75
N LYS A 6 -18.13 22.73 15.74
CA LYS A 6 -19.27 21.91 15.38
C LYS A 6 -18.84 20.54 14.86
N ASP A 7 -17.86 20.53 13.96
CA ASP A 7 -17.21 19.32 13.47
C ASP A 7 -16.55 18.52 14.62
N ALA A 8 -15.83 19.20 15.53
CA ALA A 8 -15.20 18.56 16.68
C ALA A 8 -16.21 17.96 17.67
N LYS A 9 -17.34 18.64 17.92
CA LYS A 9 -18.43 18.12 18.76
C LYS A 9 -19.08 16.89 18.12
N ALA A 10 -19.34 16.94 16.80
CA ALA A 10 -19.90 15.82 16.06
C ALA A 10 -19.02 14.58 16.18
N LEU A 11 -17.70 14.74 16.04
CA LEU A 11 -16.74 13.66 16.22
C LEU A 11 -16.75 13.09 17.64
N ARG A 12 -16.79 13.92 18.70
CA ARG A 12 -16.84 13.43 20.08
C ARG A 12 -18.08 12.59 20.36
N LEU A 13 -19.25 13.04 19.90
CA LEU A 13 -20.50 12.31 20.07
C LEU A 13 -20.46 10.97 19.31
N PHE A 14 -19.94 10.98 18.08
CA PHE A 14 -19.79 9.78 17.27
C PHE A 14 -18.80 8.77 17.87
N ILE A 15 -17.67 9.23 18.43
CA ILE A 15 -16.72 8.37 19.18
C ILE A 15 -17.38 7.76 20.42
N GLY A 16 -18.33 8.47 21.04
CA GLY A 16 -19.18 7.96 22.12
C GLY A 16 -20.25 6.97 21.66
N SER A 17 -20.16 6.43 20.44
CA SER A 17 -21.09 5.47 19.84
C SER A 17 -22.50 6.01 19.63
N MET A 18 -22.68 7.33 19.57
CA MET A 18 -23.97 7.94 19.27
C MET A 18 -24.36 7.70 17.79
N PRO A 19 -25.59 7.29 17.49
CA PRO A 19 -26.07 7.12 16.11
C PRO A 19 -25.96 8.41 15.29
N LEU A 20 -25.61 8.27 14.01
CA LEU A 20 -25.38 9.41 13.11
C LEU A 20 -26.59 10.37 13.01
N THR A 21 -27.80 9.83 13.11
CA THR A 21 -29.05 10.61 13.13
C THR A 21 -29.18 11.47 14.38
N GLU A 22 -28.80 10.96 15.55
CA GLU A 22 -28.81 11.72 16.79
C GLU A 22 -27.70 12.78 16.81
N VAL A 23 -26.51 12.44 16.31
CA VAL A 23 -25.42 13.41 16.13
C VAL A 23 -25.87 14.54 15.19
N ARG A 24 -26.55 14.22 14.08
CA ARG A 24 -27.14 15.22 13.16
C ARG A 24 -28.05 16.17 13.91
N ASP A 25 -28.99 15.64 14.69
CA ASP A 25 -30.01 16.43 15.39
C ASP A 25 -29.39 17.30 16.49
N ILE A 26 -28.49 16.73 17.30
CA ILE A 26 -27.81 17.43 18.40
C ILE A 26 -26.86 18.51 17.90
N CYS A 27 -26.20 18.27 16.77
CA CYS A 27 -25.32 19.26 16.16
C CYS A 27 -26.07 20.19 15.22
N GLY A 28 -27.31 19.92 14.82
CA GLY A 28 -28.07 20.73 13.86
C GLY A 28 -27.44 20.74 12.46
N PHE A 29 -27.07 19.56 11.93
CA PHE A 29 -26.70 19.40 10.52
C PHE A 29 -27.94 19.19 9.65
N ARG A 30 -27.84 19.53 8.36
CA ARG A 30 -28.96 19.44 7.43
C ARG A 30 -29.42 18.00 7.21
N ASP A 31 -28.45 17.09 7.12
CA ASP A 31 -28.65 15.69 6.76
C ASP A 31 -27.52 14.81 7.32
N THR A 32 -27.65 13.50 7.19
CA THR A 32 -26.63 12.54 7.65
C THR A 32 -25.34 12.66 6.84
N THR A 33 -25.41 12.99 5.55
CA THR A 33 -24.24 13.19 4.68
C THR A 33 -23.36 14.35 5.14
N SER A 34 -23.95 15.48 5.49
CA SER A 34 -23.25 16.66 6.03
C SER A 34 -22.67 16.39 7.42
N THR A 35 -23.34 15.55 8.21
CA THR A 35 -22.82 15.06 9.50
C THR A 35 -21.59 14.16 9.29
N GLU A 36 -21.63 13.24 8.33
CA GLU A 36 -20.49 12.39 7.97
C GLU A 36 -19.31 13.23 7.46
N ALA A 37 -19.56 14.22 6.60
CA ALA A 37 -18.53 15.12 6.10
C ALA A 37 -17.87 15.92 7.24
N ALA A 38 -18.65 16.38 8.22
CA ALA A 38 -18.15 17.05 9.42
C ALA A 38 -17.24 16.15 10.26
N ILE A 39 -17.67 14.91 10.49
CA ILE A 39 -16.88 13.89 11.20
C ILE A 39 -15.57 13.61 10.44
N ARG A 40 -15.63 13.43 9.12
CA ARG A 40 -14.44 13.20 8.27
C ARG A 40 -13.45 14.37 8.35
N ARG A 41 -13.92 15.63 8.31
CA ARG A 41 -13.06 16.82 8.48
C ARG A 41 -12.40 16.85 9.86
N ALA A 42 -13.16 16.61 10.93
CA ALA A 42 -12.64 16.56 12.29
C ALA A 42 -11.61 15.42 12.48
N LEU A 43 -11.86 14.25 11.90
CA LEU A 43 -10.91 13.14 11.87
C LEU A 43 -9.62 13.51 11.15
N ALA A 44 -9.72 14.18 9.99
CA ALA A 44 -8.54 14.63 9.24
C ALA A 44 -7.71 15.64 10.06
N VAL A 45 -8.35 16.56 10.78
CA VAL A 45 -7.67 17.47 11.71
C VAL A 45 -6.98 16.71 12.84
N ASN A 46 -7.66 15.75 13.48
CA ASN A 46 -7.09 14.92 14.55
C ASN A 46 -5.94 14.00 14.08
N ARG A 47 -5.92 13.66 12.79
CA ARG A 47 -4.83 12.89 12.15
C ARG A 47 -3.69 13.77 11.65
N ARG A 48 -3.84 15.09 11.63
CA ARG A 48 -2.79 15.99 11.16
C ARG A 48 -1.57 15.88 12.09
N GLY A 49 -0.40 15.60 11.52
CA GLY A 49 0.83 15.32 12.27
C GLY A 49 0.92 13.90 12.84
N LYS A 50 0.01 13.00 12.45
CA LYS A 50 0.10 11.55 12.71
C LYS A 50 0.44 10.80 11.43
N ASP A 51 1.36 11.35 10.65
CA ASP A 51 1.96 10.63 9.54
C ASP A 51 2.96 9.59 10.06
N GLN A 52 3.42 8.73 9.16
CA GLN A 52 4.26 7.59 9.51
C GLN A 52 5.62 8.02 10.09
N GLU A 53 6.20 9.10 9.60
CA GLU A 53 7.50 9.60 10.07
C GLU A 53 7.38 10.19 11.47
N THR A 54 6.33 10.98 11.71
CA THR A 54 6.05 11.55 13.03
C THR A 54 5.74 10.46 14.06
N GLU A 55 4.93 9.46 13.71
CA GLU A 55 4.63 8.33 14.62
C GLU A 55 5.87 7.46 14.90
N ARG A 56 6.74 7.23 13.90
CA ARG A 56 8.04 6.54 14.11
C ARG A 56 8.92 7.31 15.08
N SER A 57 9.06 8.62 14.88
CA SER A 57 9.86 9.49 15.75
C SER A 57 9.32 9.50 17.19
N LEU A 58 8.00 9.60 17.34
CA LEU A 58 7.34 9.52 18.64
C LEU A 58 7.55 8.17 19.33
N GLU A 59 7.50 7.07 18.58
CA GLU A 59 7.72 5.74 19.14
C GLU A 59 9.19 5.53 19.57
N LEU A 60 10.16 6.09 18.84
CA LEU A 60 11.57 6.11 19.27
C LEU A 60 11.72 6.83 20.61
N GLU A 61 11.11 8.00 20.78
CA GLU A 61 11.15 8.75 22.05
C GLU A 61 10.51 7.98 23.20
N ARG A 62 9.40 7.28 22.95
CA ARG A 62 8.76 6.41 23.95
C ARG A 62 9.66 5.24 24.34
N ILE A 63 10.30 4.59 23.37
CA ILE A 63 11.25 3.51 23.62
C ILE A 63 12.44 4.03 24.42
N ASP A 64 12.99 5.21 24.08
CA ASP A 64 14.10 5.82 24.80
C ASP A 64 13.72 6.20 26.24
N ALA A 65 12.47 6.65 26.46
CA ALA A 65 11.95 6.89 27.81
C ALA A 65 11.84 5.61 28.65
N LEU A 66 11.33 4.51 28.06
CA LEU A 66 11.27 3.21 28.73
C LEU A 66 12.67 2.65 29.02
N TYR A 67 13.59 2.80 28.06
CA TYR A 67 14.98 2.38 28.21
C TYR A 67 15.64 3.13 29.38
N ARG A 68 15.47 4.45 29.45
CA ARG A 68 15.99 5.28 30.55
C ARG A 68 15.48 4.84 31.93
N ALA A 69 14.25 4.33 32.00
CA ALA A 69 13.68 3.80 33.24
C ALA A 69 14.26 2.43 33.63
N ALA A 70 14.47 1.53 32.66
CA ALA A 70 14.96 0.18 32.91
C ALA A 70 16.49 0.10 33.11
N TYR A 71 17.25 0.94 32.41
CA TYR A 71 18.71 0.86 32.34
C TYR A 71 19.45 0.92 33.69
N PRO A 72 19.05 1.77 34.67
CA PRO A 72 19.72 1.79 35.98
C PRO A 72 19.60 0.47 36.76
N LEU A 73 18.53 -0.30 36.55
CA LEU A 73 18.37 -1.63 37.16
C LEU A 73 19.21 -2.66 36.42
N ALA A 74 19.27 -2.58 35.09
CA ALA A 74 20.12 -3.43 34.27
C ALA A 74 21.61 -3.30 34.65
N LEU A 75 22.09 -2.07 34.88
CA LEU A 75 23.47 -1.80 35.35
C LEU A 75 23.78 -2.40 36.73
N LYS A 76 22.75 -2.66 37.55
CA LYS A 76 22.89 -3.32 38.86
C LYS A 76 22.86 -4.85 38.76
N GLY A 77 22.77 -5.40 37.55
CA GLY A 77 22.73 -6.85 37.32
C GLY A 77 21.34 -7.47 37.41
N ASP A 78 20.26 -6.67 37.41
CA ASP A 78 18.90 -7.23 37.31
C ASP A 78 18.70 -7.87 35.93
N LEU A 79 18.62 -9.20 35.89
CA LEU A 79 18.54 -9.97 34.65
C LEU A 79 17.30 -9.61 33.82
N LYS A 80 16.17 -9.32 34.47
CA LYS A 80 14.92 -8.96 33.78
C LYS A 80 15.01 -7.58 33.15
N ALA A 81 15.68 -6.63 33.83
CA ALA A 81 15.96 -5.31 33.27
C ALA A 81 16.95 -5.38 32.10
N ILE A 82 17.96 -6.25 32.17
CA ILE A 82 18.89 -6.51 31.05
C ILE A 82 18.13 -7.02 29.83
N ASP A 83 17.28 -8.04 30.00
CA ASP A 83 16.46 -8.58 28.90
C ASP A 83 15.53 -7.51 28.31
N THR A 84 14.93 -6.69 29.18
CA THR A 84 14.07 -5.57 28.76
C THR A 84 14.85 -4.55 27.94
N CYS A 85 16.04 -4.15 28.38
CA CYS A 85 16.91 -3.24 27.64
C CYS A 85 17.33 -3.81 26.28
N ASN A 86 17.66 -5.10 26.20
CA ASN A 86 17.98 -5.76 24.93
C ASN A 86 16.79 -5.72 23.96
N ALA A 87 15.59 -6.10 24.43
CA ALA A 87 14.39 -6.09 23.60
C ALA A 87 14.02 -4.67 23.10
N LEU A 88 14.17 -3.65 23.96
CA LEU A 88 13.96 -2.25 23.58
C LEU A 88 14.99 -1.78 22.54
N SER A 89 16.27 -2.14 22.72
CA SER A 89 17.35 -1.82 21.76
C SER A 89 17.12 -2.46 20.40
N GLU A 90 16.71 -3.73 20.34
CA GLU A 90 16.37 -4.39 19.08
C GLU A 90 15.20 -3.71 18.37
N ARG A 91 14.17 -3.29 19.11
CA ARG A 91 13.02 -2.58 18.55
C ARG A 91 13.42 -1.21 18.02
N ARG A 92 14.29 -0.50 18.75
CA ARG A 92 14.86 0.79 18.35
C ARG A 92 15.66 0.66 17.05
N LEU A 93 16.56 -0.31 16.98
CA LEU A 93 17.34 -0.60 15.77
C LEU A 93 16.44 -0.93 14.59
N ARG A 94 15.37 -1.72 14.78
CA ARG A 94 14.42 -2.02 13.70
C ARG A 94 13.68 -0.79 13.16
N ILE A 95 13.35 0.18 14.02
CA ILE A 95 12.70 1.42 13.57
C ILE A 95 13.69 2.31 12.81
N LEU A 96 14.96 2.33 13.23
CA LEU A 96 16.04 3.09 12.59
C LEU A 96 16.53 2.47 11.28
N ASP A 97 16.65 1.15 11.23
CA ASP A 97 17.22 0.37 10.12
C ASP A 97 16.17 0.01 9.06
N LYS A 98 14.93 0.50 9.21
CA LYS A 98 13.91 0.22 8.21
C LYS A 98 14.37 0.88 6.88
N PRO A 99 14.55 0.09 5.81
CA PRO A 99 14.95 0.64 4.51
C PRO A 99 13.98 1.73 4.08
N ASP A 100 14.47 2.69 3.31
CA ASP A 100 13.58 3.58 2.58
C ASP A 100 12.63 2.71 1.74
N ASP A 101 11.32 2.94 1.87
CA ASP A 101 10.30 2.13 1.22
C ASP A 101 10.31 2.36 -0.32
N GLY A 102 11.20 3.23 -0.82
CA GLY A 102 11.42 3.51 -2.24
C GLY A 102 10.14 3.93 -2.96
N ALA A 103 10.16 3.90 -4.30
CA ALA A 103 8.91 3.90 -5.03
C ALA A 103 8.19 2.56 -4.76
N ALA A 104 6.94 2.63 -4.30
CA ALA A 104 6.11 1.46 -4.04
C ALA A 104 6.02 0.57 -5.29
N ILE A 105 6.09 -0.75 -5.14
CA ILE A 105 5.97 -1.70 -6.26
C ILE A 105 4.64 -1.50 -6.98
N THR A 106 3.57 -1.17 -6.24
CA THR A 106 2.29 -0.81 -6.83
C THR A 106 2.40 0.40 -7.76
N SER A 107 3.16 1.44 -7.38
CA SER A 107 3.35 2.61 -8.24
C SER A 107 4.03 2.22 -9.54
N SER A 108 5.15 1.50 -9.47
CA SER A 108 5.88 1.05 -10.66
C SER A 108 5.07 0.06 -11.52
N TYR A 109 4.20 -0.73 -10.90
CA TYR A 109 3.27 -1.60 -11.61
C TYR A 109 2.22 -0.79 -12.38
N GLU A 110 1.61 0.23 -11.77
CA GLU A 110 0.66 1.10 -12.48
C GLU A 110 1.33 1.86 -13.62
N ASP A 111 2.55 2.37 -13.42
CA ASP A 111 3.34 3.03 -14.48
C ASP A 111 3.58 2.08 -15.65
N THR A 112 3.84 0.79 -15.35
CA THR A 112 4.01 -0.24 -16.36
C THR A 112 2.72 -0.50 -17.12
N VAL A 113 1.59 -0.69 -16.41
CA VAL A 113 0.28 -0.93 -17.04
C VAL A 113 -0.14 0.26 -17.91
N ALA A 114 0.09 1.49 -17.47
CA ALA A 114 -0.23 2.70 -18.23
C ALA A 114 0.58 2.83 -19.53
N ALA A 115 1.75 2.21 -19.61
CA ALA A 115 2.60 2.19 -20.80
C ALA A 115 2.25 1.06 -21.80
N LEU A 116 1.30 0.18 -21.45
CA LEU A 116 0.90 -0.96 -22.28
C LEU A 116 -0.39 -0.64 -23.04
N ASP A 117 -0.53 -1.27 -24.21
CA ASP A 117 -1.76 -1.23 -25.00
C ASP A 117 -2.74 -2.28 -24.46
N THR A 118 -3.40 -1.95 -23.34
CA THR A 118 -4.36 -2.84 -22.65
C THR A 118 -5.80 -2.53 -23.03
N THR A 119 -6.65 -3.55 -22.98
CA THR A 119 -8.09 -3.46 -23.23
C THR A 119 -8.88 -3.89 -21.99
N ASP A 120 -10.21 -3.76 -22.06
CA ASP A 120 -11.12 -4.25 -20.99
C ASP A 120 -10.99 -5.76 -20.75
N ALA A 121 -10.54 -6.53 -21.76
CA ALA A 121 -10.30 -7.97 -21.62
C ALA A 121 -9.16 -8.28 -20.63
N ASP A 122 -8.23 -7.34 -20.44
CA ASP A 122 -7.06 -7.51 -19.57
C ASP A 122 -7.37 -7.17 -18.10
N ALA A 123 -8.58 -6.66 -17.81
CA ALA A 123 -8.93 -6.14 -16.49
C ALA A 123 -8.67 -7.13 -15.34
N ALA A 124 -8.96 -8.43 -15.56
CA ALA A 124 -8.75 -9.46 -14.56
C ALA A 124 -7.27 -9.71 -14.25
N VAL A 125 -6.42 -9.73 -15.28
CA VAL A 125 -4.97 -9.95 -15.11
C VAL A 125 -4.33 -8.72 -14.47
N ILE A 126 -4.76 -7.52 -14.88
CA ILE A 126 -4.30 -6.25 -14.30
C ILE A 126 -4.67 -6.20 -12.81
N ALA A 127 -5.93 -6.50 -12.46
CA ALA A 127 -6.39 -6.51 -11.08
C ALA A 127 -5.62 -7.51 -10.21
N SER A 128 -5.26 -8.67 -10.77
CA SER A 128 -4.45 -9.69 -10.09
C SER A 128 -3.04 -9.17 -9.78
N GLY A 129 -2.37 -8.53 -10.73
CA GLY A 129 -1.07 -7.89 -10.49
C GLY A 129 -1.15 -6.77 -9.45
N ARG A 130 -2.21 -5.95 -9.47
CA ARG A 130 -2.46 -4.92 -8.43
C ARG A 130 -2.61 -5.53 -7.04
N ALA A 131 -3.30 -6.66 -6.92
CA ALA A 131 -3.48 -7.32 -5.63
C ALA A 131 -2.13 -7.82 -5.09
N ILE A 132 -1.31 -8.44 -5.94
CA ILE A 132 0.02 -8.92 -5.58
C ILE A 132 0.94 -7.75 -5.19
N ALA A 133 1.04 -6.71 -6.03
CA ALA A 133 1.89 -5.55 -5.76
C ALA A 133 1.52 -4.87 -4.43
N ARG A 134 0.22 -4.69 -4.15
CA ARG A 134 -0.27 -4.14 -2.89
C ARG A 134 0.07 -5.01 -1.69
N GLN A 135 0.01 -6.33 -1.83
CA GLN A 135 0.37 -7.25 -0.76
C GLN A 135 1.87 -7.19 -0.44
N ILE A 136 2.72 -7.08 -1.46
CA ILE A 136 4.16 -6.93 -1.27
C ILE A 136 4.45 -5.59 -0.59
N ASP A 137 3.89 -4.49 -1.08
CA ASP A 137 4.06 -3.17 -0.45
C ASP A 137 3.59 -3.14 1.00
N TYR A 138 2.44 -3.76 1.29
CA TYR A 138 1.93 -3.86 2.65
C TYR A 138 2.90 -4.62 3.56
N ALA A 139 3.40 -5.77 3.11
CA ALA A 139 4.34 -6.56 3.89
C ALA A 139 5.69 -5.88 4.08
N LEU A 140 6.23 -5.21 3.06
CA LEU A 140 7.46 -4.41 3.19
C LEU A 140 7.27 -3.25 4.18
N ARG A 141 6.07 -2.65 4.20
CA ARG A 141 5.80 -1.52 5.10
C ARG A 141 5.51 -1.91 6.54
N HIS A 142 4.84 -3.04 6.76
CA HIS A 142 4.23 -3.40 8.04
C HIS A 142 4.68 -4.74 8.62
N GLY A 143 5.18 -5.64 7.78
CA GLY A 143 5.55 -6.99 8.17
C GLY A 143 6.90 -7.06 8.88
N THR A 144 7.15 -8.18 9.56
CA THR A 144 8.45 -8.47 10.17
C THR A 144 8.95 -9.86 9.84
N GLY A 145 10.28 -10.02 9.71
CA GLY A 145 10.94 -11.32 9.55
C GLY A 145 10.30 -12.23 8.50
N GLN A 146 9.59 -13.26 8.97
CA GLN A 146 8.95 -14.26 8.11
C GLN A 146 7.84 -13.70 7.21
N GLU A 147 7.11 -12.66 7.63
CA GLU A 147 6.03 -12.07 6.83
C GLU A 147 6.57 -11.37 5.58
N VAL A 148 7.63 -10.58 5.76
CA VAL A 148 8.35 -9.93 4.64
C VAL A 148 8.91 -11.00 3.71
N THR A 149 9.53 -12.04 4.27
CA THR A 149 10.10 -13.15 3.49
C THR A 149 9.01 -13.84 2.65
N LYS A 150 7.83 -14.10 3.23
CA LYS A 150 6.68 -14.69 2.54
C LYS A 150 6.16 -13.80 1.41
N ALA A 151 6.10 -12.49 1.63
CA ALA A 151 5.64 -11.56 0.61
C ALA A 151 6.61 -11.47 -0.57
N LEU A 152 7.93 -11.53 -0.33
CA LEU A 152 8.92 -11.55 -1.40
C LEU A 152 8.80 -12.79 -2.30
N TYR A 153 8.26 -13.91 -1.79
CA TYR A 153 7.90 -15.06 -2.64
C TYR A 153 6.74 -14.80 -3.61
N LEU A 154 6.03 -13.66 -3.50
CA LEU A 154 5.04 -13.26 -4.48
C LEU A 154 5.63 -12.56 -5.71
N VAL A 155 6.90 -12.11 -5.64
CA VAL A 155 7.58 -11.44 -6.76
C VAL A 155 7.56 -12.29 -8.05
N PRO A 156 7.83 -13.61 -8.03
CA PRO A 156 7.69 -14.46 -9.22
C PRO A 156 6.27 -14.47 -9.80
N HIS A 157 5.23 -14.38 -8.97
CA HIS A 157 3.85 -14.33 -9.44
C HIS A 157 3.53 -12.99 -10.11
N LEU A 158 4.04 -11.88 -9.54
CA LEU A 158 3.95 -10.57 -10.18
C LEU A 158 4.66 -10.57 -11.55
N MET A 159 5.85 -11.19 -11.64
CA MET A 159 6.58 -11.33 -12.89
C MET A 159 5.83 -12.16 -13.93
N ASN A 160 5.05 -13.16 -13.51
CA ASN A 160 4.19 -13.92 -14.42
C ASN A 160 3.06 -13.03 -14.98
N VAL A 161 2.39 -12.24 -14.14
CA VAL A 161 1.37 -11.28 -14.61
C VAL A 161 1.95 -10.29 -15.62
N LEU A 162 3.12 -9.73 -15.33
CA LEU A 162 3.83 -8.83 -16.25
C LEU A 162 4.23 -9.52 -17.55
N ARG A 163 4.48 -10.83 -17.54
CA ARG A 163 4.76 -11.60 -18.75
C ARG A 163 3.51 -11.77 -19.61
N GLU A 164 2.38 -12.13 -19.01
CA GLU A 164 1.08 -12.25 -19.70
C GLU A 164 0.66 -10.92 -20.33
N LEU A 165 0.92 -9.81 -19.65
CA LEU A 165 0.67 -8.45 -20.14
C LEU A 165 1.66 -7.98 -21.24
N GLY A 166 2.62 -8.82 -21.65
CA GLY A 166 3.62 -8.40 -22.63
C GLY A 166 4.63 -7.35 -22.11
N ALA A 167 4.69 -7.11 -20.80
CA ALA A 167 5.49 -6.03 -20.21
C ALA A 167 6.99 -6.34 -20.11
N THR A 168 7.36 -7.62 -20.18
CA THR A 168 8.77 -8.05 -20.07
C THR A 168 9.48 -8.04 -21.43
N PRO A 169 10.81 -7.81 -21.49
CA PRO A 169 11.55 -7.91 -22.75
C PRO A 169 11.34 -9.23 -23.49
N ALA A 170 11.33 -10.36 -22.76
CA ALA A 170 11.09 -11.69 -23.33
C ALA A 170 9.68 -11.82 -23.94
N ALA A 171 8.65 -11.34 -23.25
CA ALA A 171 7.29 -11.36 -23.77
C ALA A 171 7.15 -10.48 -25.03
N ARG A 172 7.77 -9.29 -25.05
CA ARG A 172 7.81 -8.41 -26.23
C ARG A 172 8.49 -9.06 -27.44
N VAL A 173 9.55 -9.85 -27.22
CA VAL A 173 10.22 -10.61 -28.30
C VAL A 173 9.31 -11.70 -28.84
N GLY A 174 8.62 -12.44 -27.96
CA GLY A 174 7.65 -13.46 -28.37
C GLY A 174 6.49 -12.90 -29.21
N VAL A 175 5.93 -11.76 -28.80
CA VAL A 175 4.89 -11.05 -29.57
C VAL A 175 5.42 -10.64 -30.95
N LYS A 176 6.63 -10.06 -31.02
CA LYS A 176 7.25 -9.68 -32.30
C LYS A 176 7.54 -10.87 -33.22
N ALA A 177 7.86 -12.04 -32.67
CA ALA A 177 8.08 -13.26 -33.44
C ALA A 177 6.76 -13.81 -34.01
N ALA A 178 5.70 -13.86 -33.21
CA ALA A 178 4.38 -14.33 -33.64
C ALA A 178 3.79 -13.45 -34.76
N VAL A 179 3.98 -12.12 -34.70
CA VAL A 179 3.56 -11.19 -35.76
C VAL A 179 4.32 -11.42 -37.07
N LYS A 180 5.56 -11.91 -37.02
CA LYS A 180 6.34 -12.23 -38.24
C LYS A 180 5.93 -13.55 -38.90
N GLU A 181 5.37 -14.50 -38.16
CA GLU A 181 4.97 -15.81 -38.69
C GLU A 181 3.59 -15.81 -39.35
N GLN A 182 2.75 -14.79 -39.10
CA GLN A 182 1.53 -14.60 -39.88
C GLN A 182 1.88 -14.16 -41.30
N LYS A 183 1.86 -15.11 -42.25
CA LYS A 183 1.91 -14.81 -43.68
C LYS A 183 0.74 -13.89 -44.04
N PRO A 184 0.95 -12.79 -44.77
CA PRO A 184 -0.14 -11.96 -45.27
C PRO A 184 -1.07 -12.81 -46.14
N VAL A 185 -2.38 -12.81 -45.84
CA VAL A 185 -3.41 -13.49 -46.66
C VAL A 185 -3.40 -12.97 -48.11
N THR A 186 -2.89 -11.75 -48.32
CA THR A 186 -2.68 -11.16 -49.65
C THR A 186 -1.72 -11.96 -50.51
N ASP A 187 -0.68 -12.57 -49.93
CA ASP A 187 0.34 -13.28 -50.69
C ASP A 187 -0.23 -14.58 -51.29
N GLU A 188 -1.08 -15.29 -50.55
CA GLU A 188 -1.73 -16.51 -51.03
C GLU A 188 -2.82 -16.23 -52.08
N PHE A 189 -3.53 -15.10 -51.96
CA PHE A 189 -4.55 -14.71 -52.93
C PHE A 189 -3.93 -14.18 -54.23
N GLU A 190 -2.84 -13.42 -54.17
CA GLU A 190 -2.09 -12.99 -55.36
C GLU A 190 -1.36 -14.16 -56.05
N GLU A 191 -0.77 -15.10 -55.29
CA GLU A 191 -0.21 -16.33 -55.86
C GLU A 191 -1.28 -17.20 -56.54
N TYR A 192 -2.48 -17.30 -55.95
CA TYR A 192 -3.60 -18.01 -56.56
C TYR A 192 -4.07 -17.33 -57.86
N LEU A 193 -4.24 -16.01 -57.86
CA LEU A 193 -4.60 -15.24 -59.06
C LEU A 193 -3.55 -15.36 -60.18
N ALA A 194 -2.26 -15.41 -59.82
CA ALA A 194 -1.16 -15.62 -60.77
C ALA A 194 -1.12 -17.06 -61.35
N SER A 195 -1.70 -18.04 -60.65
CA SER A 195 -1.75 -19.44 -61.11
C SER A 195 -2.88 -19.75 -62.10
N ILE A 196 -3.86 -18.85 -62.22
CA ILE A 196 -5.06 -19.00 -63.06
C ILE A 196 -5.14 -17.98 -64.21
N GLY A 197 -4.13 -17.10 -64.36
CA GLY A 197 -3.96 -16.17 -65.49
C GLY A 197 -2.87 -16.64 -66.44
#